data_AF-A0A9D5VLY9-F1
#
_entry.id   AF-A0A9D5VLY9-F1
#
_cell.length_a   1.000
_cell.length_b   1.000
_cell.length_c   1.000
_cell.angle_alpha   90.00
_cell.angle_beta   90.00
_cell.angle_gamma   90.00
#
_symmetry.space_group_name_H-M   'P 1'
#
loop_
_entity.id
_entity.type
_entity.pdbx_description
1 polymer ?
#
loop_
_entity_poly.entity_id
_entity_poly.type
_entity_poly.pdbx_seq_one_letter_code
_entity_poly.pdbx_strand_id
1 'polypeptide(L)'
;MKFADEESAKNAIKNDFKKHSGGKAPSEQLVSEEHPFLGKGGDVTDKILSSEIGTVVGPLNVDGEFYLAKVKKKESGREAEFENIKQQVVGDYRRIKEQELYQKLFDETLKTSDIKLYLERVK
;
A
#
# COMPACT_ATOMS: atom_id res chain seq x y z
N MET A 1 21.89 -4.62 -45.41
CA MET A 1 21.49 -4.37 -44.01
C MET A 1 20.69 -5.57 -43.54
N LYS A 2 21.21 -6.36 -42.58
CA LYS A 2 20.44 -7.46 -41.99
C LYS A 2 19.62 -6.88 -40.85
N PHE A 3 18.30 -6.87 -41.01
CA PHE A 3 17.37 -6.54 -39.93
C PHE A 3 17.53 -7.61 -38.86
N ALA A 4 17.71 -7.19 -37.60
CA ALA A 4 17.73 -8.13 -36.48
C ALA A 4 16.38 -8.83 -36.43
N ASP A 5 16.38 -10.15 -36.44
CA ASP A 5 15.17 -10.98 -36.27
C ASP A 5 14.41 -10.50 -35.02
N GLU A 6 13.08 -10.37 -35.11
CA GLU A 6 12.22 -9.93 -34.01
C GLU A 6 12.46 -10.73 -32.71
N GLU A 7 12.90 -11.98 -32.85
CA GLU A 7 13.20 -12.88 -31.74
C GLU A 7 14.48 -12.47 -30.98
N SER A 8 15.49 -11.93 -31.69
CA SER A 8 16.68 -11.33 -31.07
C SER A 8 16.33 -10.04 -30.32
N ALA A 9 15.43 -9.21 -30.86
CA ALA A 9 14.98 -8.00 -30.18
C ALA A 9 14.21 -8.33 -28.89
N LYS A 10 13.31 -9.31 -28.93
CA LYS A 10 12.57 -9.79 -27.75
C LYS A 10 13.50 -10.38 -26.67
N ASN A 11 14.55 -11.09 -27.07
CA ASN A 11 15.52 -11.66 -26.15
C ASN A 11 16.48 -10.63 -25.56
N ALA A 12 16.87 -9.61 -26.32
CA ALA A 12 17.67 -8.49 -25.82
C ALA A 12 16.91 -7.71 -24.73
N ILE A 13 15.63 -7.39 -24.98
CA ILE A 13 14.76 -6.71 -24.01
C ILE A 13 14.63 -7.54 -22.73
N LYS A 14 14.36 -8.86 -22.84
CA LYS A 14 14.26 -9.75 -21.67
C LYS A 14 15.54 -9.83 -20.83
N ASN A 15 16.71 -9.79 -21.48
CA ASN A 15 17.99 -9.91 -20.78
C ASN A 15 18.40 -8.61 -20.09
N ASP A 16 18.06 -7.45 -20.64
CA ASP A 16 18.32 -6.16 -19.99
C ASP A 16 17.43 -5.94 -18.77
N PHE A 17 16.15 -6.37 -18.81
CA PHE A 17 15.28 -6.36 -17.63
C PHE A 17 15.83 -7.22 -16.48
N LYS A 18 16.51 -8.34 -16.77
CA LYS A 18 17.12 -9.22 -15.75
C LYS A 18 18.36 -8.63 -15.08
N LYS A 19 19.08 -7.72 -15.75
CA LYS A 19 20.35 -7.16 -15.24
C LYS A 19 20.16 -5.96 -14.32
N HIS A 20 18.99 -5.32 -14.34
CA HIS A 20 18.71 -4.09 -13.60
C HIS A 20 17.60 -4.20 -12.55
N SER A 21 17.07 -5.40 -12.27
CA SER A 21 16.06 -5.55 -11.21
C SER A 21 16.72 -5.49 -9.83
N GLY A 22 16.87 -4.28 -9.30
CA GLY A 22 16.75 -4.10 -7.86
C GLY A 22 15.37 -4.57 -7.41
N GLY A 23 15.29 -5.02 -6.16
CA GLY A 23 14.07 -5.55 -5.53
C GLY A 23 13.39 -6.69 -6.29
N LYS A 24 13.47 -7.93 -5.79
CA LYS A 24 12.55 -8.99 -6.24
C LYS A 24 11.13 -8.65 -5.76
N ALA A 25 10.40 -7.85 -6.54
CA ALA A 25 8.95 -7.76 -6.37
C ALA A 25 8.35 -9.16 -6.56
N PRO A 26 7.36 -9.54 -5.74
CA PRO A 26 6.68 -10.82 -5.90
C PRO A 26 6.05 -10.89 -7.30
N SER A 27 6.06 -12.08 -7.90
CA SER A 27 5.47 -12.30 -9.23
C SER A 27 3.96 -12.07 -9.26
N GLU A 28 3.31 -12.09 -8.09
CA GLU A 28 1.90 -11.80 -7.88
C GLU A 28 1.73 -11.05 -6.55
N GLN A 29 0.92 -9.99 -6.54
CA GLN A 29 0.59 -9.22 -5.36
C GLN A 29 -0.91 -8.90 -5.37
N LEU A 30 -1.57 -9.08 -4.22
CA LEU A 30 -2.90 -8.53 -3.97
C LEU A 30 -2.76 -7.02 -3.70
N VAL A 31 -3.48 -6.21 -4.45
CA VAL A 31 -3.48 -4.75 -4.33
C VAL A 31 -4.87 -4.29 -3.91
N SER A 32 -4.93 -3.54 -2.82
CA SER A 32 -6.13 -2.89 -2.29
C SER A 32 -5.75 -1.56 -1.62
N GLU A 33 -6.73 -0.77 -1.18
CA GLU A 33 -6.46 0.46 -0.41
C GLU A 33 -5.71 0.16 0.91
N GLU A 34 -6.06 -0.95 1.57
CA GLU A 34 -5.39 -1.41 2.79
C GLU A 34 -4.03 -2.06 2.51
N HIS A 35 -3.84 -2.61 1.31
CA HIS A 35 -2.63 -3.34 0.90
C HIS A 35 -2.07 -2.74 -0.39
N PRO A 36 -1.37 -1.59 -0.29
CA PRO A 36 -0.91 -0.87 -1.47
C PRO A 36 0.20 -1.61 -2.23
N PHE A 37 0.32 -1.31 -3.51
CA PHE A 37 1.34 -1.91 -4.38
C PHE A 37 2.75 -1.65 -3.84
N LEU A 38 3.51 -2.72 -3.55
CA LEU A 38 4.83 -2.66 -2.90
C LEU A 38 4.89 -1.76 -1.64
N GLY A 39 3.79 -1.63 -0.89
CA GLY A 39 3.74 -0.77 0.29
C GLY A 39 3.61 0.73 -0.02
N LYS A 40 3.45 1.13 -1.29
CA LYS A 40 3.30 2.52 -1.72
C LYS A 40 1.87 2.79 -2.21
N GLY A 41 1.10 3.44 -1.33
CA GLY A 41 -0.25 3.91 -1.64
C GLY A 41 -0.26 5.12 -2.59
N GLY A 42 -1.47 5.60 -2.89
CA GLY A 42 -1.69 6.76 -3.77
C GLY A 42 -1.69 6.39 -5.26
N ASP A 43 -1.17 7.29 -6.10
CA ASP A 43 -1.30 7.27 -7.58
C ASP A 43 -0.93 5.92 -8.23
N VAL A 44 0.08 5.21 -7.71
CA VAL A 44 0.47 3.88 -8.22
C VAL A 44 -0.60 2.84 -7.95
N THR A 45 -1.12 2.80 -6.72
CA THR A 45 -2.18 1.87 -6.32
C THR A 45 -3.48 2.18 -7.05
N ASP A 46 -3.84 3.46 -7.18
CA ASP A 46 -5.05 3.92 -7.87
C ASP A 46 -5.04 3.58 -9.37
N LYS A 47 -3.89 3.72 -10.04
CA LYS A 47 -3.72 3.32 -11.44
C LYS A 47 -3.93 1.82 -11.65
N ILE A 48 -3.46 0.98 -10.72
CA ILE A 48 -3.65 -0.47 -10.81
C ILE A 48 -5.12 -0.84 -10.55
N LEU A 49 -5.74 -0.25 -9.53
CA LEU A 49 -7.12 -0.54 -9.14
C LEU A 49 -8.15 -0.06 -10.18
N SER A 50 -7.87 1.04 -10.88
CA SER A 50 -8.74 1.56 -11.95
C SER A 50 -8.61 0.80 -13.28
N SER A 51 -7.46 0.17 -13.55
CA SER A 51 -7.19 -0.52 -14.83
C SER A 51 -8.00 -1.81 -15.03
N GLU A 52 -8.38 -2.15 -16.26
CA GLU A 52 -9.17 -3.35 -16.55
C GLU A 52 -8.38 -4.66 -16.38
N ILE A 53 -9.11 -5.76 -16.13
CA ILE A 53 -8.51 -7.10 -16.09
C ILE A 53 -7.82 -7.40 -17.44
N GLY A 54 -6.61 -7.93 -17.38
CA GLY A 54 -5.76 -8.25 -18.52
C GLY A 54 -4.84 -7.12 -18.95
N THR A 55 -5.09 -5.88 -18.50
CA THR A 55 -4.30 -4.70 -18.88
C THR A 55 -2.94 -4.71 -18.20
N VAL A 56 -1.92 -4.27 -18.92
CA VAL A 56 -0.59 -3.97 -18.39
C VAL A 56 -0.52 -2.49 -18.04
N VAL A 57 -0.22 -2.19 -16.79
CA VAL A 57 -0.16 -0.86 -16.19
C VAL A 57 1.30 -0.49 -15.94
N GLY A 58 1.73 0.64 -16.49
CA GLY A 58 3.04 1.23 -16.23
C GLY A 58 3.59 2.03 -17.42
N PRO A 59 4.84 2.51 -17.33
CA PRO A 59 5.78 2.25 -16.23
C PRO A 59 5.36 2.92 -14.91
N LEU A 60 5.42 2.18 -13.81
CA LEU A 60 5.13 2.64 -12.45
C LEU A 60 6.44 2.89 -11.72
N ASN A 61 6.68 4.11 -11.25
CA ASN A 61 7.87 4.44 -10.46
C ASN A 61 7.58 4.21 -8.98
N VAL A 62 8.30 3.29 -8.36
CA VAL A 62 8.24 2.96 -6.93
C VAL A 62 9.66 2.98 -6.40
N ASP A 63 9.96 3.89 -5.48
CA ASP A 63 11.29 4.06 -4.86
C ASP A 63 12.47 4.14 -5.86
N GLY A 64 12.25 4.75 -7.03
CA GLY A 64 13.29 4.94 -8.05
C GLY A 64 13.44 3.76 -9.02
N GLU A 65 12.61 2.73 -8.88
CA GLU A 65 12.55 1.58 -9.77
C GLU A 65 11.26 1.58 -10.61
N PHE A 66 11.35 1.03 -11.82
CA PHE A 66 10.23 0.98 -12.75
C PHE A 66 9.61 -0.41 -12.82
N TYR A 67 8.29 -0.45 -12.61
CA TYR A 67 7.49 -1.66 -12.62
C TYR A 67 6.45 -1.66 -13.75
N LEU A 68 6.15 -2.85 -14.27
CA LEU A 68 5.00 -3.12 -15.12
C LEU A 68 4.10 -4.13 -14.39
N ALA A 69 2.86 -3.76 -14.12
CA ALA A 69 1.89 -4.62 -13.44
C ALA A 69 0.83 -5.12 -14.43
N LYS A 70 0.51 -6.41 -14.44
CA LYS A 70 -0.63 -6.94 -15.21
C LYS A 70 -1.77 -7.30 -14.28
N VAL A 71 -2.94 -6.70 -14.47
CA VAL A 71 -4.12 -7.02 -13.68
C VAL A 71 -4.62 -8.42 -14.07
N LYS A 72 -4.41 -9.43 -13.23
CA LYS A 72 -4.85 -10.81 -13.53
C LYS A 72 -6.31 -11.05 -13.19
N LYS A 73 -6.78 -10.47 -12.10
CA LYS A 73 -8.12 -10.67 -11.53
C LYS A 73 -8.50 -9.40 -10.76
N LYS A 74 -9.79 -9.06 -10.77
CA LYS A 74 -10.39 -8.11 -9.83
C LYS A 74 -11.41 -8.84 -8.97
N GLU A 75 -11.40 -8.52 -7.69
CA GLU A 75 -12.44 -8.93 -6.74
C GLU A 75 -13.13 -7.67 -6.27
N SER A 76 -14.46 -7.62 -6.36
CA SER A 76 -15.23 -6.54 -5.75
C SER A 76 -15.07 -6.68 -4.24
N GLY A 77 -14.71 -5.59 -3.55
CA GLY A 77 -14.79 -5.54 -2.10
C GLY A 77 -16.18 -6.02 -1.68
N ARG A 78 -16.24 -7.04 -0.81
CA ARG A 78 -17.53 -7.47 -0.26
C ARG A 78 -18.05 -6.32 0.60
N GLU A 79 -19.08 -5.64 0.13
CA GLU A 79 -19.94 -4.88 1.04
C GLU A 79 -20.58 -5.89 2.00
N ALA A 80 -20.01 -6.00 3.19
CA ALA A 80 -20.62 -6.81 4.24
C ALA A 80 -21.91 -6.11 4.66
N GLU A 81 -23.04 -6.82 4.63
CA GLU A 81 -24.30 -6.28 5.16
C GLU A 81 -24.09 -5.81 6.61
N PHE A 82 -24.63 -4.64 6.94
CA PHE A 82 -24.44 -3.99 8.23
C PHE A 82 -24.67 -4.92 9.42
N GLU A 83 -25.67 -5.79 9.36
CA GLU A 83 -25.98 -6.76 10.42
C GLU A 83 -24.83 -7.72 10.72
N ASN A 84 -24.02 -8.08 9.71
CA ASN A 84 -22.89 -8.98 9.87
C ASN A 84 -21.67 -8.30 10.51
N ILE A 85 -21.54 -6.97 10.39
CA ILE A 85 -20.39 -6.20 10.90
C ILE A 85 -20.72 -5.34 12.13
N LYS A 86 -21.99 -5.23 12.50
CA LYS A 86 -22.48 -4.37 13.59
C LYS A 86 -21.71 -4.54 14.89
N GLN A 87 -21.45 -5.77 15.30
CA GLN A 87 -20.71 -6.06 16.54
C GLN A 87 -19.27 -5.56 16.48
N GLN A 88 -18.60 -5.73 15.33
CA GLN A 88 -17.24 -5.25 15.12
C GLN A 88 -17.20 -3.71 15.14
N VAL A 89 -18.10 -3.05 14.41
CA VAL A 89 -18.19 -1.58 14.36
C VAL A 89 -18.46 -1.00 15.75
N VAL A 90 -19.35 -1.61 16.54
CA VAL A 90 -19.60 -1.18 17.92
C VAL A 90 -18.36 -1.36 18.81
N GLY A 91 -17.63 -2.46 18.65
CA GLY A 91 -16.38 -2.71 19.37
C GLY A 91 -15.31 -1.66 19.05
N ASP A 92 -15.10 -1.39 17.77
CA ASP A 92 -14.12 -0.39 17.31
C ASP A 92 -14.50 1.03 17.75
N TYR A 93 -15.79 1.38 17.65
CA TYR A 93 -16.29 2.66 18.13
C TYR A 93 -16.05 2.86 19.63
N ARG A 94 -16.29 1.82 20.45
CA ARG A 94 -16.01 1.86 21.89
C ARG A 94 -14.53 2.08 22.16
N ARG A 95 -13.65 1.33 21.48
CA ARG A 95 -12.20 1.47 21.64
C ARG A 95 -11.72 2.89 21.32
N ILE A 96 -12.21 3.48 20.23
CA ILE A 96 -11.88 4.86 19.84
C ILE A 96 -12.32 5.83 20.94
N LYS A 97 -13.55 5.69 21.45
CA LYS A 97 -14.08 6.58 22.49
C LYS A 97 -13.36 6.42 23.83
N GLU A 98 -12.98 5.21 24.20
CA GLU A 98 -12.16 4.95 25.39
C GLU A 98 -10.78 5.61 25.26
N GLN A 99 -10.13 5.47 24.10
CA GLN A 99 -8.83 6.10 23.84
C GLN A 99 -8.91 7.63 23.91
N GLU A 100 -9.95 8.24 23.32
CA GLU A 100 -10.21 9.68 23.44
C GLU A 100 -10.41 10.12 24.91
N LEU A 101 -11.14 9.33 25.70
CA LEU A 101 -11.38 9.62 27.11
C LEU A 101 -10.08 9.54 27.92
N TYR A 102 -9.28 8.49 27.72
CA TYR A 102 -7.98 8.34 28.38
C TYR A 102 -7.03 9.47 28.02
N GLN A 103 -7.00 9.89 26.75
CA GLN A 103 -6.18 11.03 26.32
C GLN A 103 -6.60 12.31 27.05
N LYS A 104 -7.90 12.58 27.17
CA LYS A 104 -8.40 13.76 27.91
C LYS A 104 -8.04 13.71 29.39
N LEU A 105 -8.23 12.56 30.05
CA LEU A 105 -7.84 12.37 31.44
C LEU A 105 -6.34 12.56 31.65
N PHE A 106 -5.53 12.07 30.71
CA PHE A 106 -4.09 12.26 30.74
C PHE A 106 -3.72 13.74 30.61
N ASP A 107 -4.32 14.45 29.65
CA ASP A 107 -4.08 15.89 29.44
C ASP A 107 -4.51 16.73 30.64
N GLU A 108 -5.66 16.42 31.25
CA GLU A 108 -6.14 17.07 32.49
C GLU A 108 -5.21 16.80 33.68
N THR A 109 -4.74 15.56 33.80
CA THR A 109 -3.79 15.16 34.85
C THR A 109 -2.45 15.88 34.66
N LEU A 110 -1.94 15.94 33.43
CA LEU A 110 -0.71 16.67 33.10
C LEU A 110 -0.82 18.18 33.37
N LYS A 111 -1.99 18.78 33.17
CA LYS A 111 -2.22 20.21 33.48
C LYS A 111 -2.32 20.49 34.97
N THR A 112 -2.92 19.57 35.72
CA THR A 112 -3.16 19.72 37.16
C THR A 112 -1.92 19.38 37.98
N SER A 113 -1.07 18.50 37.45
CA SER A 113 0.16 18.05 38.09
C SER A 113 1.33 18.92 37.64
N ASP A 114 2.11 19.47 38.57
CA ASP A 114 3.28 20.30 38.29
C ASP A 114 4.46 19.43 37.81
N ILE A 115 4.36 18.91 36.59
CA ILE A 115 5.31 17.94 36.01
C ILE A 115 6.44 18.66 35.28
N LYS A 116 7.66 18.53 35.80
CA LYS A 116 8.89 19.00 35.14
C LYS A 116 9.35 17.97 34.11
N LEU A 117 9.14 18.25 32.83
CA LEU A 117 9.61 17.41 31.72
C LEU A 117 11.09 17.73 31.40
N TYR A 118 11.99 16.78 31.66
CA TYR A 118 13.40 16.88 31.28
C TYR A 118 13.60 16.30 29.88
N LEU A 119 13.35 17.13 28.86
CA LEU A 119 13.41 16.76 27.45
C LEU A 119 14.82 16.38 26.94
N GLU A 120 15.88 16.66 27.71
CA GLU A 120 17.27 16.41 27.31
C GLU A 120 17.64 14.91 27.17
N ARG A 121 16.83 13.98 27.68
CA ARG A 121 17.09 12.53 27.64
C ARG A 121 16.27 11.76 26.62
N VAL A 122 15.34 12.40 25.90
CA VAL A 122 14.57 11.76 24.84
C VAL A 122 15.31 11.96 23.53
N LYS A 123 16.26 11.07 23.23
CA LYS A 123 16.96 10.97 21.94
C LYS A 123 16.57 9.67 21.24
#